data_AF-K1R722-F1
#
_entry.id   AF-K1R722-F1
#
_cell.length_a   1.000
_cell.length_b   1.000
_cell.length_c   1.000
_cell.angle_alpha   90.00
_cell.angle_beta   90.00
_cell.angle_gamma   90.00
#
_symmetry.space_group_name_H-M   'P 1'
#
loop_
_entity.id
_entity.type
_entity.pdbx_description
1 polymer ?
#
loop_
_entity_poly.entity_id
_entity_poly.type
_entity_poly.pdbx_seq_one_letter_code
_entity_poly.pdbx_strand_id
1 'polypeptide(L)'
;MAAPLQYPLCCQTVTFYHADPAAHTITRTVVQGVHFDTRRRETAAGGSGPAGSAATAFLLVIPEKHAAFGRDYTLEPHDRVLAGTGPEVSYTQWLDFTPAKVPGLAAVQY
;
A
#
# COMPACT_ATOMS: atom_id res chain seq x y z
N MET A 1 -2.16 8.92 33.36
CA MET A 1 -2.86 9.03 32.05
C MET A 1 -1.78 9.26 31.00
N ALA A 2 -1.52 8.27 30.13
CA ALA A 2 -0.57 8.45 29.04
C ALA A 2 -1.16 9.45 28.04
N ALA A 3 -0.40 10.49 27.68
CA ALA A 3 -0.80 11.39 26.61
C ALA A 3 -1.08 10.55 25.34
N PRO A 4 -2.18 10.77 24.62
CA PRO A 4 -2.43 10.05 23.38
C PRO A 4 -1.23 10.29 22.46
N LEU A 5 -0.59 9.22 22.00
CA LEU A 5 0.53 9.28 21.07
C LEU A 5 0.08 10.09 19.85
N GLN A 6 0.52 11.35 19.77
CA GLN A 6 0.31 12.17 18.61
C GLN A 6 1.31 11.68 17.56
N TYR A 7 0.80 11.21 16.43
CA TYR A 7 1.58 10.93 15.24
C TYR A 7 1.46 12.14 14.30
N PRO A 8 2.21 13.24 14.52
CA PRO A 8 2.08 14.45 13.70
C PRO A 8 2.39 14.21 12.22
N LEU A 9 3.05 13.08 11.89
CA LEU A 9 3.36 12.64 10.53
C LEU A 9 2.21 11.90 9.82
N CYS A 10 1.15 11.53 10.55
CA CYS A 10 -0.01 10.81 10.03
C CYS A 10 -1.09 11.78 9.52
N CYS A 11 -0.74 12.59 8.52
CA CYS A 11 -1.66 13.55 7.88
C CYS A 11 -1.92 13.22 6.40
N GLN A 12 -1.41 12.07 5.92
CA GLN A 12 -1.56 11.65 4.54
C GLN A 12 -2.84 10.83 4.37
N THR A 13 -3.20 10.63 3.11
CA THR A 13 -4.26 9.71 2.68
C THR A 13 -3.60 8.58 1.91
N VAL A 14 -4.11 7.36 2.03
CA VAL A 14 -3.66 6.22 1.23
C VAL A 14 -4.87 5.45 0.74
N THR A 15 -4.73 4.80 -0.41
CA THR A 15 -5.76 3.93 -0.98
C THR A 15 -5.25 2.51 -1.05
N PHE A 16 -6.02 1.60 -0.46
CA PHE A 16 -5.86 0.16 -0.57
C PHE A 16 -6.71 -0.37 -1.70
N TYR A 17 -6.15 -1.29 -2.47
CA TYR A 17 -6.85 -2.03 -3.49
C TYR A 17 -6.68 -3.51 -3.22
N HIS A 18 -7.81 -4.18 -3.07
CA HIS A 18 -7.90 -5.61 -2.95
C HIS A 18 -8.62 -6.19 -4.16
N ALA A 19 -8.02 -7.18 -4.81
CA ALA A 19 -8.62 -7.85 -5.94
C ALA A 19 -9.26 -9.17 -5.49
N ASP A 20 -10.55 -9.30 -5.73
CA ASP A 20 -11.27 -10.57 -5.56
C ASP A 20 -11.34 -11.28 -6.92
N PRO A 21 -10.52 -12.32 -7.15
CA PRO A 21 -10.54 -13.07 -8.39
C PRO A 21 -11.76 -13.99 -8.53
N ALA A 22 -12.45 -14.33 -7.45
CA ALA A 22 -13.67 -15.14 -7.52
C ALA A 22 -14.88 -14.29 -7.93
N ALA A 23 -14.98 -13.07 -7.40
CA ALA A 23 -16.05 -12.12 -7.75
C ALA A 23 -15.72 -11.26 -8.98
N HIS A 24 -14.47 -11.27 -9.46
CA HIS A 24 -13.97 -10.37 -10.51
C HIS A 24 -14.20 -8.89 -10.17
N THR A 25 -13.96 -8.51 -8.92
CA THR A 25 -14.15 -7.14 -8.42
C THR A 25 -12.90 -6.61 -7.74
N ILE A 26 -12.73 -5.29 -7.75
CA ILE A 26 -11.69 -4.61 -6.98
C ILE A 26 -12.36 -3.82 -5.87
N THR A 27 -11.99 -4.12 -4.63
CA THR A 27 -12.38 -3.32 -3.47
C THR A 27 -11.37 -2.20 -3.29
N ARG A 28 -11.86 -0.96 -3.27
CA ARG A 28 -11.05 0.25 -3.10
C ARG A 28 -11.38 0.89 -1.75
N THR A 29 -10.40 0.96 -0.86
CA THR A 29 -10.56 1.53 0.48
C THR A 29 -9.63 2.72 0.65
N VAL A 30 -10.20 3.91 0.91
CA VAL A 30 -9.42 5.13 1.13
C VAL A 30 -9.35 5.41 2.62
N VAL A 31 -8.13 5.51 3.16
CA VAL A 31 -7.90 5.78 4.58
C VAL A 31 -7.12 7.07 4.74
N GLN A 32 -7.62 7.95 5.60
CA GLN A 32 -7.03 9.25 5.91
C GLN A 32 -6.34 9.21 7.28
N GLY A 33 -5.41 10.14 7.51
CA GLY A 33 -4.69 10.23 8.78
C GLY A 33 -3.65 9.13 8.94
N VAL A 34 -2.99 8.78 7.83
CA VAL A 34 -1.95 7.74 7.79
C VAL A 34 -0.60 8.35 7.46
N HIS A 35 0.46 7.58 7.67
CA HIS A 35 1.80 7.89 7.17
C HIS A 35 2.25 6.77 6.23
N PHE A 36 2.56 7.13 4.99
CA PHE A 36 3.00 6.22 3.95
C PHE A 36 4.31 6.73 3.34
N ASP A 37 5.39 5.99 3.55
CA ASP A 37 6.71 6.27 3.00
C ASP A 37 7.13 5.12 2.09
N THR A 38 7.35 5.39 0.81
CA THR A 38 7.90 4.41 -0.12
C THR A 38 9.39 4.66 -0.27
N ARG A 39 10.23 3.73 0.18
CA ARG A 39 11.67 3.78 -0.10
C ARG A 39 12.03 2.78 -1.16
N ARG A 40 12.66 3.28 -2.22
CA ARG A 40 13.35 2.41 -3.17
C ARG A 40 14.51 1.75 -2.43
N ARG A 41 14.48 0.42 -2.28
CA ARG A 41 15.65 -0.31 -1.80
C ARG A 41 16.70 -0.25 -2.89
N GLU A 42 17.71 0.59 -2.72
CA GLU A 42 18.95 0.47 -3.49
C GLU A 42 19.70 -0.73 -2.94
N THR A 43 19.56 -1.88 -3.57
CA THR A 43 20.41 -3.02 -3.26
C THR A 43 21.82 -2.65 -3.70
N ALA A 44 22.73 -2.39 -2.76
CA ALA A 44 24.15 -2.28 -3.08
C ALA A 44 24.56 -3.54 -3.84
N ALA A 45 25.19 -3.36 -5.00
CA ALA A 45 25.63 -4.46 -5.87
C ALA A 45 26.66 -5.32 -5.11
N GLY A 46 26.20 -6.40 -4.48
CA GLY A 46 27.06 -7.26 -3.67
C GLY A 46 26.42 -8.57 -3.18
N GLY A 47 25.15 -8.84 -3.50
CA GLY A 47 24.49 -10.10 -3.20
C GLY A 47 24.03 -10.79 -4.48
N SER A 48 24.44 -12.03 -4.70
CA SER A 48 24.10 -12.90 -5.83
C SER A 48 22.64 -13.39 -5.81
N GLY A 49 21.69 -12.48 -5.63
CA GLY A 49 20.28 -12.71 -5.95
C GLY A 49 19.99 -12.27 -7.40
N PRO A 50 18.92 -12.75 -8.03
CA PRO A 50 18.61 -12.43 -9.42
C PRO A 50 18.52 -10.91 -9.60
N ALA A 51 19.32 -10.40 -10.53
CA ALA A 51 19.35 -9.01 -10.91
C ALA A 51 17.95 -8.56 -11.35
N GLY A 52 17.39 -7.55 -10.68
CA GLY A 52 16.26 -6.79 -11.23
C GLY A 52 14.91 -6.85 -10.49
N SER A 53 14.80 -7.44 -9.31
CA SER A 53 13.60 -7.20 -8.50
C SER A 53 13.77 -5.90 -7.70
N ALA A 54 13.37 -4.77 -8.30
CA ALA A 54 13.19 -3.52 -7.58
C ALA A 54 12.00 -3.67 -6.62
N ALA A 55 12.20 -4.40 -5.53
CA ALA A 55 11.23 -4.49 -4.46
C ALA A 55 11.16 -3.12 -3.78
N THR A 56 10.15 -2.33 -4.13
CA THR A 56 9.83 -1.08 -3.42
C THR A 56 9.39 -1.48 -2.01
N ALA A 57 10.24 -1.21 -1.02
CA ALA A 57 9.87 -1.32 0.37
C ALA A 57 9.04 -0.09 0.74
N PHE A 58 8.01 -0.28 1.56
CA PHE A 58 7.23 0.84 2.07
C PHE A 58 6.99 0.67 3.57
N LEU A 59 6.88 1.80 4.27
CA LEU A 59 6.44 1.89 5.64
C LEU A 59 5.05 2.50 5.64
N LEU A 60 4.10 1.80 6.27
CA LEU A 60 2.73 2.25 6.43
C LEU A 60 2.39 2.27 7.92
N VAL A 61 2.02 3.43 8.44
CA VAL A 61 1.56 3.62 9.81
C VAL A 61 0.14 4.13 9.78
N ILE A 62 -0.77 3.37 10.38
CA ILE A 62 -2.19 3.70 10.48
C ILE A 62 -2.55 3.72 11.97
N PRO A 63 -2.85 4.89 12.55
CA PRO A 63 -3.37 4.96 13.90
C PRO A 63 -4.77 4.34 13.96
N GLU A 64 -5.02 3.44 14.92
CA GLU A 64 -6.31 2.72 15.06
C GLU A 64 -7.53 3.65 15.17
N LYS A 65 -7.33 4.87 15.70
CA LYS A 65 -8.40 5.88 15.78
C LYS A 65 -8.93 6.32 14.41
N HIS A 66 -8.16 6.10 13.34
CA HIS A 66 -8.51 6.47 11.96
C HIS A 66 -9.01 5.28 11.15
N ALA A 67 -8.37 4.12 11.31
CA ALA A 67 -8.84 2.87 10.74
C ALA A 67 -8.24 1.68 11.51
N ALA A 68 -9.06 0.67 11.77
CA ALA A 68 -8.66 -0.55 12.46
C ALA A 68 -8.48 -1.70 11.47
N PHE A 69 -7.35 -2.40 11.57
CA PHE A 69 -7.05 -3.59 10.78
C PHE A 69 -8.10 -4.68 11.04
N GLY A 70 -8.59 -5.33 9.97
CA GLY A 70 -9.62 -6.36 10.03
C GLY A 70 -11.05 -5.83 10.19
N ARG A 71 -11.23 -4.52 10.39
CA ARG A 71 -12.55 -3.87 10.44
C ARG A 71 -12.75 -2.90 9.29
N ASP A 72 -11.84 -1.92 9.16
CA ASP A 72 -11.95 -0.83 8.19
C ASP A 72 -11.09 -1.11 6.94
N TYR A 73 -10.01 -1.88 7.11
CA TYR A 73 -9.16 -2.32 6.01
C TYR A 73 -8.52 -3.69 6.30
N THR A 74 -8.17 -4.39 5.24
CA THR A 74 -7.34 -5.60 5.26
C THR A 74 -6.11 -5.36 4.38
N LEU A 75 -5.06 -6.14 4.61
CA LEU A 75 -3.87 -6.16 3.77
C LEU A 75 -3.48 -7.62 3.55
N GLU A 76 -3.71 -8.09 2.35
CA GLU A 76 -3.34 -9.41 1.89
C GLU A 76 -2.19 -9.32 0.88
N PRO A 77 -1.42 -10.40 0.70
CA PRO A 77 -0.44 -10.46 -0.38
C PRO A 77 -1.11 -10.12 -1.72
N HIS A 78 -0.38 -9.39 -2.56
CA HIS A 78 -0.84 -8.86 -3.85
C HIS A 78 -1.78 -7.67 -3.79
N ASP A 79 -2.25 -7.27 -2.61
CA ASP A 79 -2.93 -5.98 -2.47
C ASP A 79 -2.02 -4.84 -2.88
N ARG A 80 -2.64 -3.75 -3.33
CA ARG A 80 -1.90 -2.59 -3.83
C ARG A 80 -2.21 -1.37 -2.99
N VAL A 81 -1.18 -0.59 -2.74
CA VAL A 81 -1.23 0.57 -1.85
C VAL A 81 -0.74 1.78 -2.61
N LEU A 82 -1.56 2.81 -2.73
CA LEU A 82 -1.23 4.04 -3.44
C LEU A 82 -1.35 5.24 -2.51
N ALA A 83 -0.36 6.12 -2.54
CA ALA A 83 -0.41 7.41 -1.85
C ALA A 83 -1.56 8.28 -2.41
N GLY A 84 -2.34 8.89 -1.52
CA GLY A 84 -3.46 9.75 -1.84
C GLY A 84 -4.76 8.99 -2.11
N THR A 85 -5.70 9.71 -2.72
CA THR A 85 -6.99 9.18 -3.19
C THR A 85 -6.78 8.61 -4.58
N GLY A 86 -6.53 7.31 -4.67
CA GLY A 86 -6.24 6.66 -5.94
C GLY A 86 -7.47 6.52 -6.84
N PRO A 87 -7.28 6.25 -8.15
CA PRO A 87 -8.39 6.09 -9.10
C PRO A 87 -9.25 4.87 -8.79
N GLU A 88 -10.48 4.82 -9.30
CA GLU A 88 -11.23 3.57 -9.37
C GLU A 88 -10.58 2.65 -10.42
N VAL A 89 -10.37 1.39 -10.06
CA VAL A 89 -9.69 0.41 -10.92
C VAL A 89 -10.67 -0.74 -11.13
N SER A 90 -10.95 -1.06 -12.39
CA SER A 90 -11.76 -2.23 -12.74
C SER A 90 -10.92 -3.51 -12.69
N TYR A 91 -11.56 -4.67 -12.50
CA TYR A 91 -10.86 -5.95 -12.47
C TYR A 91 -10.06 -6.24 -13.76
N THR A 92 -10.58 -5.82 -14.91
CA THR A 92 -9.88 -5.92 -16.21
C THR A 92 -8.60 -5.09 -16.28
N GLN A 93 -8.55 -3.97 -15.56
CA GLN A 93 -7.39 -3.07 -15.49
C GLN A 93 -6.38 -3.51 -14.43
N TRP A 94 -6.74 -4.49 -13.60
CA TRP A 94 -5.90 -4.95 -12.49
C TRP A 94 -4.54 -5.42 -12.98
N LEU A 95 -4.44 -6.17 -14.09
CA LEU A 95 -3.15 -6.64 -14.59
C LEU A 95 -2.20 -5.50 -15.01
N ASP A 96 -2.75 -4.36 -15.43
CA ASP A 96 -1.97 -3.18 -15.82
C ASP A 96 -1.66 -2.24 -14.65
N PHE A 97 -2.42 -2.32 -13.56
CA PHE A 97 -2.25 -1.45 -12.40
C PHE A 97 -1.11 -1.93 -11.49
N THR A 98 0.10 -2.10 -12.01
CA THR A 98 1.27 -2.62 -11.27
C THR A 98 2.25 -1.52 -10.85
N PRO A 99 3.08 -1.74 -9.82
CA PRO A 99 4.15 -0.80 -9.42
C PRO A 99 5.09 -0.39 -10.56
N ALA A 100 5.26 -1.26 -11.57
CA ALA A 100 6.09 -0.98 -12.74
C ALA A 100 5.44 0.05 -13.70
N LYS A 101 4.11 0.12 -13.73
CA LYS A 101 3.34 0.98 -14.63
C LYS A 101 2.80 2.24 -13.94
N VAL A 102 2.58 2.17 -12.63
CA VAL A 102 1.98 3.24 -11.83
C VAL A 102 3.01 3.73 -10.80
N PRO A 103 3.62 4.92 -11.02
CA PRO A 103 4.55 5.50 -10.07
C PRO A 103 3.90 5.72 -8.71
N GLY A 104 4.62 5.35 -7.64
CA GLY A 104 4.12 5.48 -6.26
C GLY A 104 3.16 4.37 -5.82
N LEU A 105 2.81 3.43 -6.69
CA LEU A 105 2.05 2.24 -6.33
C LEU A 105 2.97 1.21 -5.71
N ALA A 106 2.65 0.77 -4.50
CA ALA A 106 3.29 -0.36 -3.85
C ALA A 106 2.41 -1.60 -3.94
N ALA A 107 3.04 -2.78 -3.94
CA ALA A 107 2.35 -4.05 -3.84
C ALA A 107 2.78 -4.75 -2.56
N VAL A 108 1.82 -5.28 -1.80
CA VAL A 108 2.08 -6.05 -0.59
C VAL A 108 2.66 -7.41 -0.99
N GLN A 109 3.82 -7.73 -0.43
CA GLN A 109 4.54 -8.98 -0.65
C GLN A 109 4.95 -9.55 0.71
N TYR A 110 5.13 -10.87 0.78
CA TYR A 110 5.69 -11.56 1.94
C TYR A 110 7.17 -11.22 2.18
#